data_AF-A0A2G6PM13-F1
#
_entry.id   AF-A0A2G6PM13-F1
#
_cell.length_a   1.000
_cell.length_b   1.000
_cell.length_c   1.000
_cell.angle_alpha   90.00
_cell.angle_beta   90.00
_cell.angle_gamma   90.00
#
_symmetry.space_group_name_H-M   'P 1'
#
loop_
_entity.id
_entity.type
_entity.pdbx_description
1 polymer ?
#
loop_
_entity_poly.entity_id
_entity_poly.type
_entity_poly.pdbx_seq_one_letter_code
_entity_poly.pdbx_strand_id
1 'polypeptide(L)'
;MVLLQDLEKENYKLKRQLEVAISWMRRNIKEQAQKVSNKKLKKMTLATKSCFIEENIEENIIKQIGDFFGDLMLLNIPTSAIENIISAEINYYNLRKTPSTDGMTVISSYHKALDILIENFIVKGFRKFAKKYNQTILYKNDPLEKSLHNVVNKGYILSIGRLFHLINILKEDKEKFPYVKCFGNYLDKYKYIKEVLFEESFYVIFEELVSSEIFGRKRHIGSMRFVETRKSRSLLIGDFKDKNCLIYKLLKMQDVVY
;
A
#
# COMPACT_ATOMS: atom_id res chain seq x y z
N MET A 1 -45.37 -9.22 3.29
CA MET A 1 -44.96 -10.23 2.31
C MET A 1 -44.20 -9.64 1.12
N VAL A 2 -44.63 -8.49 0.57
CA VAL A 2 -43.98 -7.80 -0.57
C VAL A 2 -42.51 -7.41 -0.29
N LEU A 3 -42.22 -6.90 0.90
CA LEU A 3 -40.87 -6.47 1.30
C LEU A 3 -39.82 -7.61 1.28
N LEU A 4 -40.22 -8.84 1.62
CA LEU A 4 -39.29 -9.98 1.69
C LEU A 4 -38.87 -10.41 0.28
N GLN A 5 -39.82 -10.46 -0.66
CA GLN A 5 -39.56 -10.82 -2.05
C GLN A 5 -38.72 -9.76 -2.78
N ASP A 6 -38.92 -8.49 -2.45
CA ASP A 6 -38.12 -7.40 -3.02
C ASP A 6 -36.67 -7.45 -2.48
N LEU A 7 -36.48 -7.72 -1.19
CA LEU A 7 -35.17 -7.94 -0.59
C LEU A 7 -34.46 -9.17 -1.16
N GLU A 8 -35.17 -10.26 -1.41
CA GLU A 8 -34.61 -11.47 -2.05
C GLU A 8 -34.15 -11.19 -3.49
N LYS A 9 -34.95 -10.45 -4.26
CA LYS A 9 -34.57 -10.02 -5.62
C LYS A 9 -33.36 -9.10 -5.62
N GLU A 10 -33.32 -8.14 -4.70
CA GLU A 10 -32.18 -7.24 -4.55
C GLU A 10 -30.91 -8.01 -4.15
N ASN A 11 -31.01 -8.92 -3.18
CA ASN A 11 -29.90 -9.77 -2.76
C ASN A 11 -29.36 -10.62 -3.93
N TYR A 12 -30.25 -11.21 -4.72
CA TYR A 12 -29.85 -11.97 -5.92
C TYR A 12 -29.13 -11.09 -6.95
N LYS A 13 -29.65 -9.89 -7.20
CA LYS A 13 -29.03 -8.92 -8.12
C LYS A 13 -27.63 -8.51 -7.64
N LEU A 14 -27.49 -8.20 -6.35
CA LEU A 14 -26.22 -7.81 -5.75
C LEU A 14 -25.19 -8.94 -5.81
N LYS A 15 -25.59 -10.18 -5.52
CA LYS A 15 -24.71 -11.36 -5.65
C LYS A 15 -24.19 -11.52 -7.08
N ARG A 16 -25.07 -11.39 -8.06
CA ARG A 16 -24.69 -11.50 -9.47
C ARG A 16 -23.75 -10.36 -9.90
N GLN A 17 -23.98 -9.13 -9.44
CA GLN A 17 -23.08 -8.01 -9.70
C GLN A 17 -21.71 -8.22 -9.06
N LEU A 18 -21.68 -8.75 -7.83
CA LEU A 18 -20.45 -9.10 -7.14
C LEU A 18 -19.65 -10.16 -7.90
N GLU A 19 -20.30 -11.22 -8.39
CA GLU A 19 -19.63 -12.25 -9.20
C GLU A 19 -18.96 -11.69 -10.46
N VAL A 20 -19.65 -10.78 -11.17
CA VAL A 20 -19.09 -10.10 -12.34
C VAL A 20 -17.89 -9.24 -11.96
N ALA A 21 -17.97 -8.49 -10.86
CA ALA A 21 -16.87 -7.66 -10.38
C ALA A 21 -15.64 -8.49 -9.99
N ILE A 22 -15.84 -9.61 -9.28
CA ILE A 22 -14.79 -10.56 -8.91
C ILE A 22 -14.10 -11.12 -10.15
N SER A 23 -14.89 -11.60 -11.13
CA SER A 23 -14.36 -12.15 -12.38
C SER A 23 -13.53 -11.11 -13.15
N TRP A 24 -14.03 -9.87 -13.23
CA TRP A 24 -13.32 -8.77 -13.86
C TRP A 24 -12.01 -8.43 -13.15
N MET A 25 -11.97 -8.43 -11.82
CA MET A 25 -10.73 -8.16 -11.07
C MET A 25 -9.69 -9.27 -11.23
N ARG A 26 -10.10 -10.54 -11.15
CA ARG A 26 -9.18 -11.67 -11.39
C ARG A 26 -8.55 -11.57 -12.77
N ARG A 27 -9.35 -11.21 -13.79
CA ARG A 27 -8.86 -10.95 -15.13
C ARG A 27 -7.88 -9.77 -15.18
N ASN A 28 -8.21 -8.64 -14.54
CA ASN A 28 -7.34 -7.47 -14.51
C ASN A 28 -5.98 -7.78 -13.85
N ILE A 29 -5.97 -8.49 -12.72
CA ILE A 29 -4.74 -8.93 -12.05
C ILE A 29 -3.91 -9.80 -12.99
N LYS A 30 -4.53 -10.75 -13.69
CA LYS A 30 -3.85 -11.60 -14.67
C LYS A 30 -3.25 -10.78 -15.81
N GLU A 31 -4.01 -9.83 -16.37
CA GLU A 31 -3.53 -8.94 -17.43
C GLU A 31 -2.36 -8.06 -16.95
N GLN A 32 -2.41 -7.53 -15.72
CA GLN A 32 -1.29 -6.77 -15.16
C GLN A 32 -0.07 -7.63 -14.91
N ALA A 33 -0.26 -8.84 -14.38
CA ALA A 33 0.83 -9.79 -14.17
C ALA A 33 1.53 -10.12 -15.49
N GLN A 34 0.78 -10.44 -16.53
CA GLN A 34 1.31 -10.70 -17.87
C GLN A 34 2.07 -9.49 -18.42
N LYS A 35 1.52 -8.29 -18.29
CA LYS A 35 2.14 -7.06 -18.76
C LYS A 35 3.44 -6.75 -18.03
N VAL A 36 3.48 -6.91 -16.70
CA VAL A 36 4.68 -6.68 -15.88
C VAL A 36 5.73 -7.75 -16.16
N SER A 37 5.32 -9.02 -16.18
CA SER A 37 6.14 -10.18 -16.52
C SER A 37 6.81 -10.02 -17.87
N ASN A 38 6.04 -9.73 -18.94
CA ASN A 38 6.59 -9.51 -20.28
C ASN A 38 7.61 -8.37 -20.34
N LYS A 39 7.39 -7.27 -19.61
CA LYS A 39 8.36 -6.16 -19.52
C LYS A 39 9.64 -6.58 -18.79
N LYS A 40 9.53 -7.45 -17.78
CA LYS A 40 10.64 -7.90 -16.95
C LYS A 40 11.45 -9.02 -17.60
N LEU A 41 10.80 -10.01 -18.21
CA LEU A 41 11.44 -11.12 -18.93
C LEU A 41 12.34 -10.64 -20.06
N LYS A 42 12.01 -9.52 -20.71
CA LYS A 42 12.87 -8.85 -21.72
C LYS A 42 14.22 -8.40 -21.16
N LYS A 43 14.33 -8.23 -19.84
CA LYS A 43 15.54 -7.76 -19.15
C LYS A 43 16.24 -8.87 -18.36
N MET A 44 15.73 -10.09 -18.40
CA MET A 44 16.31 -11.24 -17.70
C MET A 44 17.30 -11.99 -18.60
N THR A 45 18.23 -12.72 -17.98
CA THR A 45 19.08 -13.66 -18.70
C THR A 45 18.26 -14.86 -19.18
N LEU A 46 18.74 -15.57 -20.21
CA LEU A 46 18.05 -16.73 -20.77
C LEU A 46 17.80 -17.83 -19.74
N ALA A 47 18.78 -18.12 -18.87
CA ALA A 47 18.67 -19.14 -17.83
C ALA A 47 17.64 -18.77 -16.75
N THR A 48 17.58 -17.50 -16.33
CA THR A 48 16.55 -17.07 -15.36
C THR A 48 15.16 -17.06 -16.00
N LYS A 49 15.08 -16.72 -17.29
CA LYS A 49 13.83 -16.71 -18.05
C LYS A 49 13.26 -18.12 -18.24
N SER A 50 14.10 -19.12 -18.55
CA SER A 50 13.66 -20.51 -18.67
C SER A 50 13.13 -21.03 -17.33
N CYS A 51 13.87 -20.84 -16.24
CA CYS A 51 13.41 -21.23 -14.89
C CYS A 51 12.11 -20.52 -14.49
N PHE A 52 11.94 -19.24 -14.84
CA PHE A 52 10.71 -18.50 -14.54
C PHE A 52 9.48 -19.10 -15.21
N ILE A 53 9.63 -19.52 -16.48
CA ILE A 53 8.57 -20.16 -17.26
C ILE A 53 8.31 -21.57 -16.72
N GLU A 54 9.36 -22.36 -16.50
CA GLU A 54 9.26 -23.73 -15.97
C GLU A 54 8.60 -23.78 -14.58
N GLU A 55 8.92 -22.84 -13.70
CA GLU A 55 8.37 -22.77 -12.33
C GLU A 55 7.00 -22.08 -12.26
N ASN A 56 6.39 -21.68 -13.39
CA ASN A 56 5.09 -20.97 -13.45
C ASN A 56 4.98 -19.81 -12.45
N ILE A 57 6.06 -19.03 -12.30
CA ILE A 57 6.18 -18.02 -11.24
C ILE A 57 5.10 -16.94 -11.33
N GLU A 58 4.73 -16.54 -12.55
CA GLU A 58 3.69 -15.54 -12.76
C GLU A 58 2.33 -16.00 -12.20
N GLU A 59 1.91 -17.22 -12.53
CA GLU A 59 0.66 -17.79 -12.03
C GLU A 59 0.69 -18.00 -10.51
N ASN A 60 1.84 -18.43 -9.98
CA ASN A 60 2.04 -18.57 -8.54
C ASN A 60 1.90 -17.23 -7.81
N ILE A 61 2.46 -16.14 -8.34
CA ILE A 61 2.32 -14.80 -7.76
C ILE A 61 0.87 -14.32 -7.81
N ILE A 62 0.18 -14.50 -8.95
CA ILE A 62 -1.23 -14.14 -9.09
C ILE A 62 -2.06 -14.88 -8.04
N LYS A 63 -1.85 -16.19 -7.91
CA LYS A 63 -2.57 -17.03 -6.95
C LYS A 63 -2.30 -16.59 -5.50
N GLN A 64 -1.03 -16.36 -5.14
CA GLN A 64 -0.68 -15.90 -3.79
C GLN A 64 -1.33 -14.55 -3.44
N ILE A 65 -1.30 -13.60 -4.36
CA ILE A 65 -1.95 -12.29 -4.17
C ILE A 65 -3.47 -12.46 -4.04
N GLY A 66 -4.08 -13.27 -4.91
CA GLY A 66 -5.49 -13.62 -4.90
C GLY A 66 -5.94 -14.22 -3.57
N ASP A 67 -5.27 -15.29 -3.15
CA ASP A 67 -5.59 -16.04 -1.94
C ASP A 67 -5.36 -15.20 -0.67
N PHE A 68 -4.33 -14.36 -0.65
CA PHE A 68 -3.96 -13.59 0.54
C PHE A 68 -4.87 -12.38 0.81
N PHE A 69 -5.09 -11.54 -0.21
CA PHE A 69 -5.93 -10.34 -0.06
C PHE A 69 -7.42 -10.68 -0.17
N GLY A 70 -7.77 -11.71 -0.94
CA GLY A 70 -9.15 -12.04 -1.26
C GLY A 70 -9.75 -11.07 -2.29
N ASP A 71 -10.78 -11.52 -2.99
CA ASP A 71 -11.32 -10.79 -4.15
C ASP A 71 -11.90 -9.41 -3.77
N LEU A 72 -12.45 -9.27 -2.57
CA LEU A 72 -13.13 -8.05 -2.12
C LEU A 72 -12.13 -6.92 -1.80
N MET A 73 -11.03 -7.22 -1.12
CA MET A 73 -9.97 -6.22 -0.91
C MET A 73 -9.31 -5.84 -2.22
N LEU A 74 -9.14 -6.81 -3.13
CA LEU A 74 -8.52 -6.58 -4.45
C LEU A 74 -9.28 -5.55 -5.27
N LEU A 75 -10.62 -5.52 -5.21
CA LEU A 75 -11.47 -4.51 -5.87
C LEU A 75 -11.10 -3.07 -5.47
N ASN A 76 -10.65 -2.87 -4.23
CA ASN A 76 -10.35 -1.55 -3.68
C ASN A 76 -8.89 -1.12 -3.89
N ILE A 77 -8.02 -2.00 -4.37
CA ILE A 77 -6.61 -1.68 -4.58
C ILE A 77 -6.46 -0.93 -5.90
N PRO A 78 -5.79 0.25 -5.91
CA PRO A 78 -5.42 0.91 -7.16
C PRO A 78 -4.58 -0.04 -8.04
N THR A 79 -4.93 -0.15 -9.33
CA THR A 79 -4.23 -1.05 -10.28
C THR A 79 -2.72 -0.83 -10.30
N SER A 80 -2.27 0.42 -10.19
CA SER A 80 -0.84 0.75 -10.13
C SER A 80 -0.15 0.25 -8.86
N ALA A 81 -0.85 0.12 -7.73
CA ALA A 81 -0.28 -0.50 -6.53
C ALA A 81 -0.11 -2.01 -6.74
N ILE A 82 -1.11 -2.69 -7.34
CA ILE A 82 -1.01 -4.12 -7.69
C ILE A 82 0.16 -4.37 -8.64
N GLU A 83 0.31 -3.57 -9.71
CA GLU A 83 1.43 -3.68 -10.64
C GLU A 83 2.80 -3.57 -9.93
N ASN A 84 2.90 -2.69 -8.94
CA ASN A 84 4.13 -2.52 -8.16
C ASN A 84 4.38 -3.69 -7.20
N ILE A 85 3.34 -4.25 -6.57
CA ILE A 85 3.46 -5.47 -5.74
C ILE A 85 3.94 -6.64 -6.61
N ILE A 86 3.30 -6.90 -7.74
CA ILE A 86 3.71 -7.95 -8.68
C ILE A 86 5.17 -7.73 -9.14
N SER A 87 5.53 -6.49 -9.50
CA SER A 87 6.90 -6.16 -9.87
C SER A 87 7.90 -6.45 -8.74
N ALA A 88 7.53 -6.19 -7.48
CA ALA A 88 8.37 -6.50 -6.33
C ALA A 88 8.58 -8.01 -6.19
N GLU A 89 7.51 -8.82 -6.30
CA GLU A 89 7.59 -10.28 -6.20
C GLU A 89 8.45 -10.91 -7.28
N ILE A 90 8.31 -10.48 -8.54
CA ILE A 90 9.14 -10.97 -9.63
C ILE A 90 10.62 -10.64 -9.38
N ASN A 91 10.92 -9.42 -8.91
CA ASN A 91 12.30 -9.05 -8.58
C ASN A 91 12.81 -9.83 -7.35
N TYR A 92 11.96 -10.13 -6.38
CA TYR A 92 12.31 -10.90 -5.20
C TYR A 92 12.63 -12.35 -5.54
N TYR A 93 11.87 -12.96 -6.46
CA TYR A 93 12.18 -14.27 -7.01
C TYR A 93 13.59 -14.29 -7.64
N ASN A 94 13.91 -13.31 -8.48
CA ASN A 94 15.23 -13.21 -9.10
C ASN A 94 16.34 -13.03 -8.06
N LEU A 95 16.10 -12.18 -7.06
CA LEU A 95 17.03 -11.95 -5.95
C LEU A 95 17.33 -13.25 -5.18
N ARG A 96 16.34 -14.13 -4.98
CA ARG A 96 16.56 -15.44 -4.35
C ARG A 96 17.47 -16.35 -5.15
N LYS A 97 17.40 -16.30 -6.48
CA LYS A 97 18.26 -17.09 -7.39
C LYS A 97 19.66 -16.47 -7.54
N THR A 98 19.79 -15.18 -7.26
CA THR A 98 21.06 -14.43 -7.36
C THR A 98 21.27 -13.56 -6.11
N PRO A 99 21.67 -14.15 -4.96
CA PRO A 99 21.77 -13.42 -3.68
C PRO A 99 22.84 -12.33 -3.65
N SER A 100 23.76 -12.31 -4.62
CA SER A 100 24.78 -11.25 -4.81
C SER A 100 24.20 -9.95 -5.37
N THR A 101 22.96 -9.96 -5.84
CA THR A 101 22.28 -8.78 -6.40
C THR A 101 21.70 -7.91 -5.29
N ASP A 102 21.67 -6.60 -5.48
CA ASP A 102 21.10 -5.66 -4.52
C ASP A 102 19.55 -5.70 -4.52
N GLY A 103 18.95 -5.63 -3.32
CA GLY A 103 17.50 -5.70 -3.10
C GLY A 103 16.73 -4.41 -3.45
N MET A 104 17.43 -3.35 -3.88
CA MET A 104 16.86 -2.03 -4.18
C MET A 104 15.66 -2.05 -5.13
N THR A 105 15.66 -2.92 -6.13
CA THR A 105 14.55 -3.03 -7.09
C THR A 105 13.28 -3.60 -6.46
N VAL A 106 13.40 -4.50 -5.48
CA VAL A 106 12.28 -5.06 -4.72
C VAL A 106 11.69 -3.97 -3.82
N ILE A 107 12.53 -3.35 -2.99
CA ILE A 107 12.11 -2.33 -2.03
C ILE A 107 11.55 -1.09 -2.72
N SER A 108 12.14 -0.65 -3.84
CA SER A 108 11.60 0.49 -4.58
C SER A 108 10.22 0.22 -5.17
N SER A 109 9.95 -1.02 -5.59
CA SER A 109 8.61 -1.40 -6.05
C SER A 109 7.60 -1.40 -4.90
N TYR A 110 7.92 -1.99 -3.74
CA TYR A 110 7.00 -1.91 -2.59
C TYR A 110 6.80 -0.49 -2.06
N HIS A 111 7.86 0.35 -2.02
CA HIS A 111 7.73 1.74 -1.61
C HIS A 111 6.73 2.48 -2.49
N LYS A 112 6.82 2.30 -3.81
CA LYS A 112 5.84 2.88 -4.75
C LYS A 112 4.43 2.38 -4.50
N ALA A 113 4.25 1.07 -4.23
CA ALA A 113 2.96 0.53 -3.87
C ALA A 113 2.39 1.22 -2.62
N LEU A 114 3.19 1.35 -1.56
CA LEU A 114 2.80 2.06 -0.34
C LEU A 114 2.46 3.53 -0.58
N ASP A 115 3.29 4.26 -1.33
CA ASP A 115 3.02 5.66 -1.67
C ASP A 115 1.66 5.81 -2.36
N ILE A 116 1.34 4.90 -3.29
CA ILE A 116 0.05 4.89 -3.99
C ILE A 116 -1.10 4.59 -3.01
N LEU A 117 -0.94 3.63 -2.10
CA LEU A 117 -1.97 3.28 -1.12
C LEU A 117 -2.23 4.43 -0.14
N ILE A 118 -1.17 4.99 0.45
CA ILE A 118 -1.25 6.16 1.35
C ILE A 118 -1.88 7.34 0.63
N GLU A 119 -1.48 7.59 -0.61
CA GLU A 119 -2.04 8.67 -1.42
C GLU A 119 -3.55 8.51 -1.62
N ASN A 120 -4.01 7.31 -2.00
CA ASN A 120 -5.41 7.07 -2.30
C ASN A 120 -6.29 6.96 -1.05
N PHE A 121 -5.82 6.30 0.00
CA PHE A 121 -6.63 6.00 1.18
C PHE A 121 -6.62 7.13 2.22
N ILE A 122 -5.56 7.93 2.27
CA ILE A 122 -5.37 8.94 3.33
C ILE A 122 -5.22 10.33 2.71
N VAL A 123 -4.21 10.53 1.86
CA VAL A 123 -3.77 11.88 1.49
C VAL A 123 -4.80 12.61 0.64
N LYS A 124 -5.43 11.97 -0.36
CA LYS A 124 -6.47 12.61 -1.17
C LYS A 124 -7.64 13.12 -0.32
N GLY A 125 -8.08 12.32 0.65
CA GLY A 125 -9.12 12.70 1.62
C GLY A 125 -8.69 13.89 2.46
N PHE A 126 -7.46 13.84 2.99
CA PHE A 126 -6.88 14.93 3.76
C PHE A 126 -6.77 16.23 2.96
N ARG A 127 -6.30 16.20 1.70
CA ARG A 127 -6.21 17.41 0.84
C ARG A 127 -7.56 18.08 0.68
N LYS A 128 -8.62 17.29 0.41
CA LYS A 128 -9.99 17.80 0.28
C LYS A 128 -10.47 18.40 1.61
N PHE A 129 -10.19 17.72 2.72
CA PHE A 129 -10.53 18.20 4.06
C PHE A 129 -9.83 19.54 4.36
N ALA A 130 -8.51 19.61 4.26
CA ALA A 130 -7.74 20.81 4.55
C ALA A 130 -8.22 22.02 3.74
N LYS A 131 -8.47 21.85 2.44
CA LYS A 131 -9.01 22.92 1.57
C LYS A 131 -10.41 23.34 1.99
N LYS A 132 -11.29 22.40 2.36
CA LYS A 132 -12.65 22.71 2.85
C LYS A 132 -12.61 23.56 4.12
N TYR A 133 -11.62 23.37 4.98
CA TYR A 133 -11.46 24.11 6.24
C TYR A 133 -10.45 25.27 6.12
N ASN A 134 -10.16 25.74 4.90
CA ASN A 134 -9.26 26.87 4.62
C ASN A 134 -7.84 26.74 5.22
N GLN A 135 -7.38 25.52 5.48
CA GLN A 135 -5.99 25.26 5.88
C GLN A 135 -5.10 25.25 4.64
N THR A 136 -4.87 26.44 4.07
CA THR A 136 -4.10 26.64 2.82
C THR A 136 -2.88 27.54 3.01
N ILE A 137 -2.75 28.22 4.15
CA ILE A 137 -1.66 29.16 4.43
C ILE A 137 -0.67 28.52 5.40
N LEU A 138 0.63 28.71 5.14
CA LEU A 138 1.71 28.29 6.05
C LEU A 138 2.03 29.41 7.05
N TYR A 139 1.73 29.18 8.32
CA TYR A 139 1.97 30.17 9.39
C TYR A 139 3.24 29.90 10.21
N LYS A 140 3.77 28.67 10.17
CA LYS A 140 4.94 28.26 10.94
C LYS A 140 6.04 27.71 10.03
N ASN A 141 7.26 28.18 10.25
CA ASN A 141 8.45 27.74 9.51
C ASN A 141 9.02 26.42 10.07
N ASP A 142 8.19 25.39 10.13
CA ASP A 142 8.54 24.05 10.61
C ASP A 142 8.66 23.07 9.42
N PRO A 143 9.64 22.13 9.41
CA PRO A 143 9.81 21.18 8.31
C PRO A 143 8.58 20.30 8.03
N LEU A 144 7.86 19.86 9.08
CA LEU A 144 6.67 19.04 8.93
C LEU A 144 5.48 19.86 8.43
N GLU A 145 5.28 21.07 8.96
CA GLU A 145 4.26 22.02 8.50
C GLU A 145 4.46 22.38 7.03
N LYS A 146 5.71 22.68 6.62
CA LYS A 146 6.06 22.91 5.21
C LYS A 146 5.75 21.70 4.34
N SER A 147 6.05 20.50 4.82
CA SER A 147 5.75 19.26 4.11
C SER A 147 4.25 19.10 3.90
N LEU A 148 3.45 19.25 4.95
CA LEU A 148 1.99 19.16 4.87
C LEU A 148 1.36 20.25 4.00
N HIS A 149 1.85 21.49 4.10
CA HIS A 149 1.47 22.57 3.21
C HIS A 149 1.69 22.19 1.74
N ASN A 150 2.86 21.64 1.40
CA ASN A 150 3.15 21.22 0.03
C ASN A 150 2.30 20.01 -0.39
N VAL A 151 2.00 19.09 0.52
CA VAL A 151 1.06 17.99 0.26
C VAL A 151 -0.33 18.54 -0.09
N VAL A 152 -0.85 19.52 0.66
CA VAL A 152 -2.19 20.09 0.46
C VAL A 152 -2.25 20.96 -0.80
N ASN A 153 -1.31 21.88 -0.96
CA ASN A 153 -1.39 22.96 -1.95
C ASN A 153 -0.65 22.65 -3.26
N LYS A 154 0.43 21.85 -3.21
CA LYS A 154 1.27 21.52 -4.38
C LYS A 154 1.09 20.08 -4.85
N GLY A 155 0.24 19.29 -4.17
CA GLY A 155 -0.02 17.90 -4.54
C GLY A 155 1.15 16.95 -4.33
N TYR A 156 2.09 17.30 -3.45
CA TYR A 156 3.23 16.42 -3.13
C TYR A 156 2.74 15.17 -2.40
N ILE A 157 3.46 14.06 -2.60
CA ILE A 157 3.22 12.80 -1.88
C ILE A 157 3.67 12.98 -0.44
N LEU A 158 2.84 12.52 0.51
CA LEU A 158 3.23 12.42 1.90
C LEU A 158 4.07 11.15 2.08
N SER A 159 5.38 11.29 2.27
CA SER A 159 6.26 10.13 2.42
C SER A 159 5.94 9.33 3.68
N ILE A 160 6.23 8.03 3.63
CA ILE A 160 6.09 7.09 4.75
C ILE A 160 6.69 7.63 6.05
N GLY A 161 7.93 8.13 6.01
CA GLY A 161 8.59 8.67 7.21
C GLY A 161 7.89 9.90 7.77
N ARG A 162 7.30 10.76 6.92
CA ARG A 162 6.53 11.93 7.36
C ARG A 162 5.18 11.50 7.95
N LEU A 163 4.52 10.50 7.36
CA LEU A 163 3.29 9.93 7.92
C LEU A 163 3.55 9.32 9.31
N PHE A 164 4.63 8.55 9.48
CA PHE A 164 5.00 7.99 10.78
C PHE A 164 5.22 9.09 11.83
N HIS A 165 5.98 10.13 11.48
CA HIS A 165 6.23 11.24 12.39
C HIS A 165 4.94 11.99 12.78
N LEU A 166 3.99 12.13 11.85
CA LEU A 166 2.66 12.71 12.14
C LEU A 166 1.87 11.87 13.14
N ILE A 167 1.81 10.56 12.92
CA ILE A 167 1.13 9.65 13.84
C ILE A 167 1.77 9.74 15.23
N ASN A 168 3.10 9.80 15.31
CA ASN A 168 3.80 9.90 16.58
C ASN A 168 3.44 11.18 17.35
N ILE A 169 3.48 12.34 16.69
CA ILE A 169 3.07 13.62 17.31
C ILE A 169 1.62 13.57 17.79
N LEU A 170 0.73 12.95 17.02
CA LEU A 170 -0.68 12.84 17.38
C LEU A 170 -0.93 11.86 18.54
N LYS A 171 -0.09 10.82 18.72
CA LYS A 171 -0.13 9.90 19.88
C LYS A 171 0.36 10.57 21.17
N GLU A 172 1.41 11.40 21.09
CA GLU A 172 2.11 11.96 22.26
C GLU A 172 1.50 13.26 22.83
N ASP A 173 0.33 13.69 22.33
CA ASP A 173 -0.36 14.95 22.66
C ASP A 173 0.55 16.19 22.76
N LYS A 174 1.59 16.23 21.92
CA LYS A 174 2.51 17.38 21.80
C LYS A 174 1.80 18.60 21.21
N GLU A 175 2.41 19.78 21.32
CA GLU A 175 1.91 20.99 20.66
C GLU A 175 1.74 20.75 19.15
N LYS A 176 0.53 21.02 18.64
CA LYS A 176 0.16 20.75 17.25
C LYS A 176 0.10 22.07 16.48
N PHE A 177 1.03 22.23 15.53
CA PHE A 177 0.97 23.31 14.56
C PHE A 177 -0.26 23.16 13.62
N PRO A 178 -0.67 24.23 12.90
CA PRO A 178 -1.95 24.27 12.21
C PRO A 178 -2.21 23.10 11.23
N TYR A 179 -1.24 22.72 10.40
CA TYR A 179 -1.43 21.59 9.48
C TYR A 179 -1.48 20.25 10.21
N VAL A 180 -0.63 20.04 11.22
CA VAL A 180 -0.68 18.82 12.05
C VAL A 180 -2.02 18.71 12.76
N LYS A 181 -2.53 19.80 13.34
CA LYS A 181 -3.85 19.87 13.97
C LYS A 181 -4.97 19.58 12.97
N CYS A 182 -4.88 20.14 11.76
CA CYS A 182 -5.82 19.86 10.68
C CYS A 182 -5.82 18.38 10.28
N PHE A 183 -4.65 17.74 10.22
CA PHE A 183 -4.53 16.30 9.96
C PHE A 183 -5.14 15.47 11.09
N GLY A 184 -4.93 15.86 12.36
CA GLY A 184 -5.61 15.26 13.51
C GLY A 184 -7.13 15.34 13.40
N ASN A 185 -7.68 16.53 13.12
CA ASN A 185 -9.11 16.74 12.93
C ASN A 185 -9.68 15.91 11.76
N TYR A 186 -8.90 15.73 10.70
CA TYR A 186 -9.25 14.83 9.60
C TYR A 186 -9.38 13.39 10.10
N LEU A 187 -8.41 12.87 10.85
CA LEU A 187 -8.48 11.53 11.41
C LEU A 187 -9.64 11.36 12.41
N ASP A 188 -9.93 12.38 13.22
CA ASP A 188 -11.07 12.36 14.15
C ASP A 188 -12.42 12.27 13.42
N LYS A 189 -12.52 12.91 12.25
CA LYS A 189 -13.70 12.80 11.39
C LYS A 189 -13.80 11.44 10.70
N TYR A 190 -12.69 10.87 10.25
CA TYR A 190 -12.63 9.59 9.55
C TYR A 190 -12.06 8.50 10.47
N LYS A 191 -12.84 8.14 11.50
CA LYS A 191 -12.43 7.24 12.58
C LYS A 191 -11.84 5.92 12.10
N TYR A 192 -12.40 5.31 11.05
CA TYR A 192 -11.87 4.06 10.49
C TYR A 192 -10.40 4.17 10.02
N ILE A 193 -9.96 5.34 9.54
CA ILE A 193 -8.54 5.57 9.20
C ILE A 193 -7.72 5.66 10.48
N LYS A 194 -8.21 6.44 11.46
CA LYS A 194 -7.55 6.65 12.74
C LYS A 194 -7.36 5.32 13.48
N GLU A 195 -8.39 4.50 13.55
CA GLU A 195 -8.39 3.20 14.22
C GLU A 195 -7.29 2.29 13.67
N VAL A 196 -7.14 2.19 12.35
CA VAL A 196 -6.08 1.37 11.75
C VAL A 196 -4.69 1.99 11.99
N LEU A 197 -4.52 3.31 11.79
CA LEU A 197 -3.22 3.97 11.96
C LEU A 197 -2.71 3.95 13.42
N PHE A 198 -3.63 3.91 14.39
CA PHE A 198 -3.33 3.95 15.82
C PHE A 198 -3.42 2.56 16.46
N GLU A 199 -3.78 1.52 15.70
CA GLU A 199 -3.73 0.15 16.16
C GLU A 199 -2.29 -0.20 16.55
N GLU A 200 -2.08 -0.76 17.75
CA GLU A 200 -0.74 -1.02 18.26
C GLU A 200 0.06 -1.95 17.33
N SER A 201 -0.58 -2.99 16.82
CA SER A 201 0.05 -3.92 15.88
C SER A 201 0.41 -3.27 14.53
N PHE A 202 -0.36 -2.27 14.06
CA PHE A 202 0.03 -1.47 12.89
C PHE A 202 1.26 -0.61 13.23
N TYR A 203 1.21 0.07 14.37
CA TYR A 203 2.25 1.02 14.78
C TYR A 203 3.61 0.33 14.94
N VAL A 204 3.66 -0.83 15.60
CA VAL A 204 4.90 -1.61 15.79
C VAL A 204 5.53 -2.00 14.45
N ILE A 205 4.74 -2.51 13.50
CA ILE A 205 5.22 -2.87 12.16
C ILE A 205 5.74 -1.63 11.44
N PHE A 206 5.01 -0.52 11.57
CA PHE A 206 5.35 0.71 10.87
C PHE A 206 6.62 1.36 11.43
N GLU A 207 6.78 1.37 12.75
CA GLU A 207 7.98 1.80 13.45
C GLU A 207 9.20 0.96 13.06
N GLU A 208 9.06 -0.37 13.06
CA GLU A 208 10.15 -1.27 12.69
C GLU A 208 10.60 -1.03 11.23
N LEU A 209 9.65 -0.80 10.33
CA LEU A 209 9.92 -0.54 8.93
C LEU A 209 10.63 0.81 8.72
N VAL A 210 10.19 1.87 9.41
CA VAL A 210 10.80 3.21 9.32
C VAL A 210 12.19 3.19 9.96
N SER A 211 12.33 2.58 11.14
CA SER A 211 13.58 2.49 11.90
C SER A 211 14.65 1.64 11.21
N SER A 212 14.24 0.73 10.32
CA SER A 212 15.19 -0.05 9.50
C SER A 212 15.91 0.79 8.44
N GLU A 213 15.48 2.04 8.22
CA GLU A 213 15.94 2.98 7.19
C GLU A 213 15.86 2.45 5.75
N ILE A 214 15.14 1.34 5.52
CA ILE A 214 15.10 0.65 4.22
C ILE A 214 14.50 1.53 3.12
N PHE A 215 13.61 2.46 3.47
CA PHE A 215 13.02 3.44 2.56
C PHE A 215 13.71 4.81 2.57
N GLY A 216 14.62 5.04 3.52
CA GLY A 216 15.38 6.26 3.68
C GLY A 216 16.82 6.06 3.24
N ARG A 217 17.75 6.22 4.19
CA ARG A 217 19.20 6.23 3.94
C ARG A 217 19.70 5.02 3.14
N LYS A 218 19.30 3.80 3.51
CA LYS A 218 19.80 2.58 2.84
C LYS A 218 19.41 2.50 1.37
N ARG A 219 18.20 2.98 1.05
CA ARG A 219 17.72 3.12 -0.33
C ARG A 219 18.55 4.09 -1.14
N HIS A 220 18.92 5.23 -0.55
CA HIS A 220 19.70 6.25 -1.24
C HIS A 220 21.16 5.81 -1.47
N ILE A 221 21.71 5.00 -0.56
CA ILE A 221 23.08 4.47 -0.67
C ILE A 221 23.14 3.25 -1.62
N GLY A 222 22.01 2.56 -1.87
CA GLY A 222 21.97 1.36 -2.72
C GLY A 222 22.64 0.15 -2.07
N SER A 223 22.40 -0.04 -0.77
CA SER A 223 22.98 -1.14 0.02
C SER A 223 21.90 -1.93 0.73
N MET A 224 21.09 -2.68 -0.01
CA MET A 224 20.04 -3.53 0.54
C MET A 224 20.41 -4.99 0.44
N ARG A 225 20.79 -5.57 1.57
CA ARG A 225 21.12 -7.00 1.62
C ARG A 225 19.86 -7.83 1.45
N PHE A 226 20.04 -9.06 0.99
CA PHE A 226 18.94 -10.03 0.85
C PHE A 226 18.16 -10.22 2.16
N VAL A 227 18.86 -10.32 3.30
CA VAL A 227 18.26 -10.51 4.63
C VAL A 227 17.34 -9.33 4.99
N GLU A 228 17.79 -8.11 4.75
CA GLU A 228 17.01 -6.89 5.00
C GLU A 228 15.81 -6.83 4.07
N THR A 229 16.02 -7.14 2.79
CA THR A 229 14.94 -7.18 1.78
C THR A 229 13.86 -8.19 2.16
N ARG A 230 14.25 -9.39 2.60
CA ARG A 230 13.34 -10.42 3.09
C ARG A 230 12.57 -9.95 4.32
N LYS A 231 13.26 -9.33 5.29
CA LYS A 231 12.62 -8.78 6.49
C LYS A 231 11.58 -7.71 6.14
N SER A 232 11.94 -6.76 5.28
CA SER A 232 11.02 -5.72 4.82
C SER A 232 9.84 -6.29 4.05
N ARG A 233 10.06 -7.28 3.17
CA ARG A 233 8.97 -8.00 2.49
C ARG A 233 7.98 -8.60 3.50
N SER A 234 8.48 -9.24 4.55
CA SER A 234 7.64 -9.81 5.61
C SER A 234 6.81 -8.73 6.34
N LEU A 235 7.41 -7.60 6.70
CA LEU A 235 6.68 -6.47 7.32
C LEU A 235 5.64 -5.84 6.38
N LEU A 236 5.92 -5.82 5.07
CA LEU A 236 5.07 -5.17 4.07
C LEU A 236 3.86 -6.00 3.67
N ILE A 237 4.08 -7.29 3.38
CA ILE A 237 3.07 -8.18 2.80
C ILE A 237 2.92 -9.52 3.56
N GLY A 238 3.60 -9.69 4.69
CA GLY A 238 3.45 -10.89 5.55
C GLY A 238 3.84 -12.17 4.85
N ASP A 239 4.72 -12.09 3.86
CA ASP A 239 5.07 -13.18 2.96
C ASP A 239 3.85 -13.87 2.29
N PHE A 240 2.75 -13.14 2.12
CA PHE A 240 1.43 -13.62 1.69
C PHE A 240 0.83 -14.73 2.58
N LYS A 241 1.20 -14.74 3.86
CA LYS A 241 0.69 -15.69 4.86
C LYS A 241 0.17 -14.99 6.10
N ASP A 242 0.95 -14.03 6.60
CA ASP A 242 0.60 -13.28 7.80
C ASP A 242 -0.15 -11.99 7.45
N LYS A 243 -1.40 -11.90 7.90
CA LYS A 243 -2.24 -10.71 7.72
C LYS A 243 -1.83 -9.56 8.65
N ASN A 244 -0.97 -9.81 9.62
CA ASN A 244 -0.34 -8.79 10.45
C ASN A 244 0.84 -8.12 9.71
N CYS A 245 0.53 -7.48 8.58
CA CYS A 245 1.50 -6.75 7.76
C CYS A 245 0.94 -5.41 7.28
N LEU A 246 1.82 -4.50 6.88
CA LEU A 246 1.46 -3.10 6.66
C LEU A 246 0.45 -2.92 5.53
N ILE A 247 0.66 -3.54 4.37
CA ILE A 247 -0.24 -3.38 3.21
C ILE A 247 -1.62 -3.98 3.51
N TYR A 248 -1.67 -5.17 4.14
CA TYR A 248 -2.95 -5.79 4.48
C TYR A 248 -3.76 -4.93 5.45
N LYS A 249 -3.11 -4.36 6.47
CA LYS A 249 -3.76 -3.44 7.40
C LYS A 249 -4.22 -2.14 6.74
N LEU A 250 -3.44 -1.54 5.84
CA LEU A 250 -3.87 -0.37 5.06
C LEU A 250 -5.10 -0.67 4.21
N LEU A 251 -5.20 -1.87 3.65
CA LEU A 251 -6.36 -2.29 2.84
C LEU A 251 -7.62 -2.46 3.68
N LYS A 252 -7.50 -2.95 4.92
CA LYS A 252 -8.62 -3.02 5.87
C LYS A 252 -9.29 -1.67 6.13
N MET A 253 -8.60 -0.54 5.93
CA MET A 253 -9.23 0.79 6.01
C MET A 253 -10.38 0.96 5.02
N GLN A 254 -10.39 0.23 3.91
CA GLN A 254 -11.43 0.30 2.88
C GLN A 254 -12.59 -0.68 3.14
N ASP A 255 -12.42 -1.68 3.99
CA ASP A 255 -13.47 -2.65 4.31
C ASP A 255 -14.65 -2.01 5.07
N VAL A 256 -14.44 -0.84 5.70
CA VAL A 256 -15.44 -0.11 6.49
C VAL A 256 -16.31 0.84 5.65
N VAL A 257 -16.01 0.96 4.34
CA VAL A 257 -16.70 1.91 3.44
C VAL A 257 -17.91 1.26 2.73
N TYR A 258 -18.20 -0.01 3.00
CA TYR A 258 -19.35 -0.74 2.45
C TYR A 258 -20.43 -1.02 3.49
#